data_AF-A0A0C9X2N9-F1
#
_entry.id   AF-A0A0C9X2N9-F1
#
_cell.length_a   1.000
_cell.length_b   1.000
_cell.length_c   1.000
_cell.angle_alpha   90.00
_cell.angle_beta   90.00
_cell.angle_gamma   90.00
#
_symmetry.space_group_name_H-M   'P 1'
#
loop_
_entity.id
_entity.type
_entity.pdbx_description
1 polymer ?
#
loop_
_entity_poly.entity_id
_entity_poly.type
_entity_poly.pdbx_seq_one_letter_code
_entity_poly.pdbx_strand_id
1 'polypeptide(L)'
;AFIDIVDQLEFLHDKCGLVHGDISISNVVIVRFLPSILAASDAAMYQPSTTTGEQLADAPPSESSSGNSPTTTTVNPGIENSLSFGTEDNGLRCWETVQPSTDTGFPHSLGSGGSVIDFDYSRPKHTISAKTSGTVPYMSIELMEPLQPLEHRLEHDLESVLMVILHIARFTCGPTGDAINEVKSSFNISLWHHEPVVGLVKRNKEADIFDIHENPTNFITEYWNPIGHYLIKLIDLIYPGIRQRVMAAGPATCKSFKEVLVAARDHYCQLRSIHE
;
A
#
# COMPACT_ATOMS: atom_id res chain seq x y z
N ALA A 1 3.06 6.48 1.56
CA ALA A 1 1.82 5.72 1.80
C ALA A 1 1.67 4.55 0.82
N PHE A 2 1.11 4.74 -0.38
CA PHE A 2 0.83 3.59 -1.27
C PHE A 2 2.08 2.86 -1.78
N ILE A 3 3.21 3.56 -1.97
CA ILE A 3 4.49 2.93 -2.32
C ILE A 3 4.89 1.93 -1.22
N ASP A 4 4.84 2.36 0.05
CA ASP A 4 5.18 1.54 1.22
C ASP A 4 4.22 0.34 1.37
N ILE A 5 2.94 0.52 1.07
CA ILE A 5 1.95 -0.57 1.06
C ILE A 5 2.33 -1.63 0.03
N VAL A 6 2.71 -1.23 -1.19
CA VAL A 6 3.12 -2.18 -2.23
C VAL A 6 4.44 -2.87 -1.87
N ASP A 7 5.39 -2.16 -1.24
CA ASP A 7 6.60 -2.75 -0.65
C ASP A 7 6.27 -3.83 0.39
N GLN A 8 5.30 -3.56 1.27
CA GLN A 8 4.86 -4.55 2.27
C GLN A 8 4.19 -5.76 1.62
N LEU A 9 3.35 -5.56 0.59
CA LEU A 9 2.73 -6.67 -0.16
C LEU A 9 3.79 -7.52 -0.88
N GLU A 10 4.81 -6.90 -1.48
CA GLU A 10 5.95 -7.60 -2.08
C GLU A 10 6.70 -8.43 -1.04
N PHE A 11 6.98 -7.84 0.13
CA PHE A 11 7.61 -8.55 1.24
C PHE A 11 6.79 -9.75 1.73
N LEU A 12 5.47 -9.58 1.95
CA LEU A 12 4.58 -10.66 2.37
C LEU A 12 4.58 -11.81 1.36
N HIS A 13 4.53 -11.48 0.06
CA HIS A 13 4.50 -12.48 -1.00
C HIS A 13 5.84 -13.22 -1.16
N ASP A 14 6.95 -12.48 -1.23
CA ASP A 14 8.26 -13.02 -1.58
C ASP A 14 8.99 -13.62 -0.38
N LYS A 15 8.85 -13.01 0.81
CA LYS A 15 9.58 -13.42 2.02
C LYS A 15 8.72 -14.28 2.94
N CYS A 16 7.43 -13.96 3.08
CA CYS A 16 6.53 -14.71 3.95
C CYS A 16 5.77 -15.82 3.21
N GLY A 17 5.70 -15.76 1.88
CA GLY A 17 4.88 -16.70 1.10
C GLY A 17 3.38 -16.52 1.34
N LEU A 18 2.94 -15.30 1.66
CA LEU A 18 1.57 -14.97 2.01
C LEU A 18 0.97 -13.98 1.00
N VAL A 19 -0.35 -14.00 0.88
CA VAL A 19 -1.16 -12.92 0.31
C VAL A 19 -2.05 -12.35 1.41
N HIS A 20 -2.36 -11.05 1.36
CA HIS A 20 -3.09 -10.36 2.43
C HIS A 20 -4.55 -10.79 2.49
N GLY A 21 -5.22 -10.91 1.34
CA GLY A 21 -6.57 -11.49 1.29
C GLY A 21 -7.73 -10.50 1.50
N ASP A 22 -7.46 -9.29 1.99
CA ASP A 22 -8.49 -8.33 2.40
C ASP A 22 -7.99 -6.87 2.47
N ILE A 23 -7.42 -6.39 1.37
CA ILE A 23 -7.04 -4.98 1.26
C ILE A 23 -8.29 -4.11 1.05
N SER A 24 -8.45 -3.11 1.90
CA SER A 24 -9.60 -2.20 1.91
C SER A 24 -9.21 -0.83 2.45
N ILE A 25 -10.08 0.17 2.34
CA ILE A 25 -9.80 1.49 2.94
C ILE A 25 -9.63 1.44 4.46
N SER A 26 -10.27 0.47 5.13
CA SER A 26 -10.19 0.27 6.58
C SER A 26 -8.91 -0.45 7.00
N ASN A 27 -8.33 -1.23 6.09
CA ASN A 27 -7.15 -2.07 6.33
C ASN A 27 -5.86 -1.44 5.80
N VAL A 28 -5.93 -0.20 5.31
CA VAL A 28 -4.75 0.62 5.02
C VAL A 28 -4.64 1.75 6.04
N VAL A 29 -3.43 1.96 6.55
CA VAL A 29 -3.15 3.05 7.49
C VAL A 29 -2.09 3.98 6.91
N ILE A 30 -2.32 5.29 7.07
CA ILE A 30 -1.31 6.31 6.80
C ILE A 30 -0.70 6.70 8.13
N VAL A 31 0.58 6.36 8.30
CA VAL A 31 1.33 6.70 9.51
C VAL A 31 2.03 8.03 9.28
N ARG A 32 1.82 9.01 10.16
CA ARG A 32 2.66 10.20 10.23
C ARG A 32 3.69 9.99 11.32
N PHE A 33 4.96 10.04 10.95
CA PHE A 33 6.06 9.89 11.88
C PHE A 33 6.25 11.21 12.61
N LEU A 34 5.63 11.31 13.79
CA LEU A 34 5.90 12.42 14.69
C LEU A 34 7.38 12.33 15.11
N PRO A 35 8.17 13.41 15.06
CA PRO A 35 9.54 13.47 15.58
C PRO A 35 9.79 12.75 16.92
N SER A 36 8.83 12.70 17.84
CA SER A 36 8.98 11.93 19.09
C SER A 36 9.02 10.41 18.88
N ILE A 37 8.22 9.91 17.94
CA ILE A 37 8.22 8.49 17.54
C ILE A 37 9.55 8.15 16.87
N LEU A 38 10.06 9.03 16.00
CA LEU A 38 11.35 8.84 15.33
C LEU A 38 12.52 8.88 16.34
N ALA A 39 12.52 9.86 17.24
CA ALA A 39 13.54 9.95 18.30
C ALA A 39 13.53 8.70 19.21
N ALA A 40 12.35 8.15 19.49
CA ALA A 40 12.23 6.92 20.27
C ALA A 40 12.72 5.68 19.49
N SER A 41 12.50 5.60 18.17
CA SER A 41 13.00 4.49 17.37
C SER A 41 14.53 4.50 17.25
N ASP A 42 15.13 5.68 17.07
CA ASP A 42 16.58 5.82 17.00
C ASP A 42 17.24 5.42 18.32
N ALA A 43 16.67 5.87 19.45
CA ALA A 43 17.14 5.48 20.78
C ALA A 43 17.06 3.97 21.03
N ALA A 44 16.07 3.29 20.45
CA ALA A 44 15.93 1.83 20.56
C ALA A 44 16.98 1.07 19.73
N MET A 45 17.34 1.56 18.55
CA MET A 45 18.40 0.95 17.72
C MET A 45 19.80 1.08 18.32
N TYR A 46 20.05 2.14 19.11
CA TYR A 46 21.34 2.40 19.73
C TYR A 46 21.53 1.75 21.10
N GLN A 47 20.60 0.95 21.62
CA GLN A 47 20.88 0.17 22.82
C GLN A 47 21.91 -0.91 22.49
N PRO A 48 23.17 -0.78 22.97
CA PRO A 48 24.17 -1.80 22.73
C PRO A 48 23.68 -3.05 23.44
N SER A 49 23.59 -4.16 22.71
CA SER A 49 23.32 -5.48 23.27
C SER A 49 24.42 -5.79 24.29
N THR A 50 24.21 -5.41 25.55
CA THR A 50 25.00 -5.89 26.66
C THR A 50 24.62 -7.34 26.85
N THR A 51 25.23 -8.19 26.03
CA THR A 51 25.29 -9.63 26.22
C THR A 51 26.12 -9.85 27.47
N THR A 52 25.48 -9.74 28.64
CA THR A 52 26.04 -10.18 29.91
C THR A 52 26.16 -11.69 29.80
N GLY A 53 27.33 -12.16 29.41
CA GLY A 53 27.68 -13.57 29.41
C GLY A 53 27.66 -14.08 30.85
N GLU A 54 26.52 -14.61 31.30
CA GLU A 54 26.52 -15.61 32.37
C GLU A 54 27.19 -16.86 31.80
N GLN A 55 28.48 -17.00 32.10
CA GLN A 55 29.21 -18.26 31.99
C GLN A 55 28.53 -19.29 32.90
N LEU A 56 27.67 -20.13 32.32
CA LEU A 56 27.33 -21.41 32.92
C LEU A 56 28.59 -22.30 32.83
N ALA A 57 29.10 -22.68 33.99
CA ALA A 57 30.29 -23.50 34.15
C ALA A 57 30.12 -24.91 33.54
N ASP A 58 31.26 -25.40 33.06
CA ASP A 58 31.54 -26.66 32.37
C ASP A 58 30.97 -27.95 33.01
N ALA A 59 30.56 -28.88 32.13
CA ALA A 59 30.62 -30.33 32.39
C ALA A 59 31.19 -31.06 31.14
N PRO A 60 32.12 -32.03 31.29
CA PRO A 60 32.87 -32.65 30.19
C PRO A 60 32.15 -33.87 29.55
N PRO A 61 32.70 -34.41 28.43
CA PRO A 61 31.91 -34.93 27.32
C PRO A 61 31.78 -36.45 27.25
N SER A 62 30.85 -36.93 26.43
CA SER A 62 30.82 -38.31 25.94
C SER A 62 30.70 -38.30 24.42
N GLU A 63 31.70 -38.93 23.79
CA GLU A 63 31.92 -39.06 22.35
C GLU A 63 30.85 -39.95 21.68
N SER A 64 30.42 -39.60 20.47
CA SER A 64 30.51 -40.49 19.29
C SER A 64 30.06 -39.78 18.01
N SER A 65 30.88 -39.96 16.97
CA SER A 65 30.76 -39.62 15.55
C SER A 65 29.36 -39.85 14.94
N SER A 66 28.91 -39.20 13.86
CA SER A 66 29.60 -39.05 12.56
C SER A 66 28.79 -38.16 11.59
N GLY A 67 29.49 -37.30 10.85
CA GLY A 67 29.29 -37.03 9.41
C GLY A 67 28.00 -36.34 8.94
N ASN A 68 28.09 -35.06 8.56
CA ASN A 68 27.97 -34.62 7.16
C ASN A 68 28.16 -33.10 7.03
N SER A 69 28.90 -32.71 5.99
CA SER A 69 29.29 -31.33 5.64
C SER A 69 28.09 -30.44 5.27
N PRO A 70 28.13 -29.13 5.58
CA PRO A 70 27.25 -28.16 4.95
C PRO A 70 27.99 -27.32 3.90
N THR A 71 27.33 -27.19 2.76
CA THR A 71 27.65 -26.30 1.65
C THR A 71 27.46 -24.84 2.07
N THR A 72 28.48 -24.03 1.86
CA THR A 72 28.50 -22.60 2.14
C THR A 72 27.58 -21.86 1.17
N THR A 73 26.42 -21.40 1.65
CA THR A 73 25.55 -20.50 0.89
C THR A 73 25.94 -19.07 1.23
N THR A 74 26.55 -18.39 0.25
CA THR A 74 26.89 -16.97 0.29
C THR A 74 25.62 -16.13 0.41
N VAL A 75 25.42 -15.50 1.56
CA VAL A 75 24.36 -14.50 1.78
C VAL A 75 24.86 -13.16 1.21
N ASN A 76 24.19 -12.68 0.18
CA ASN A 76 24.38 -11.32 -0.34
C ASN A 76 23.79 -10.29 0.66
N PRO A 77 24.54 -9.25 1.07
CA PRO A 77 23.96 -8.07 1.69
C PRO A 77 23.55 -7.14 0.56
N GLY A 78 22.25 -7.00 0.33
CA GLY A 78 21.75 -6.20 -0.79
C GLY A 78 20.38 -5.63 -0.53
N ILE A 79 20.35 -4.31 -0.40
CA ILE A 79 19.20 -3.40 -0.33
C ILE A 79 18.70 -3.14 1.11
N GLU A 80 19.48 -2.37 1.84
CA GLU A 80 18.94 -1.51 2.90
C GLU A 80 18.18 -0.36 2.20
N ASN A 81 16.85 -0.38 2.27
CA ASN A 81 16.05 0.82 2.07
C ASN A 81 16.26 1.74 3.28
N SER A 82 17.43 2.38 3.33
CA SER A 82 17.75 3.44 4.27
C SER A 82 16.84 4.64 3.94
N LEU A 83 15.84 4.89 4.77
CA LEU A 83 15.14 6.18 4.82
C LEU A 83 16.19 7.25 5.13
N SER A 84 16.72 7.91 4.10
CA SER A 84 17.66 9.02 4.27
C SER A 84 16.89 10.23 4.81
N PHE A 85 16.78 10.33 6.12
CA PHE A 85 16.33 11.55 6.78
C PHE A 85 17.44 12.60 6.63
N GLY A 86 17.14 13.74 6.01
CA GLY A 86 18.09 14.84 5.89
C GLY A 86 18.57 15.27 7.26
N THR A 87 19.89 15.34 7.44
CA THR A 87 20.59 15.84 8.63
C THR A 87 20.45 17.36 8.76
N GLU A 88 19.22 17.85 8.90
CA GLU A 88 18.96 19.19 9.41
C GLU A 88 18.86 19.15 10.93
N ASP A 89 19.47 20.13 11.57
CA ASP A 89 19.71 20.32 13.00
C ASP A 89 18.62 19.71 13.92
N ASN A 90 18.93 18.53 14.46
CA ASN A 90 18.01 17.65 15.19
C ASN A 90 17.84 18.08 16.66
N GLY A 91 17.71 19.39 16.89
CA GLY A 91 17.34 19.93 18.19
C GLY A 91 15.98 19.35 18.58
N LEU A 92 16.00 18.40 19.52
CA LEU A 92 14.84 17.65 20.02
C LEU A 92 13.78 18.63 20.54
N ARG A 93 12.90 19.14 19.67
CA ARG A 93 11.86 20.08 20.06
C ARG A 93 10.81 19.33 20.88
N CYS A 94 10.61 19.77 22.12
CA CYS A 94 9.57 19.22 22.98
C CYS A 94 8.20 19.48 22.34
N TRP A 95 7.44 18.41 22.10
CA TRP A 95 6.10 18.47 21.49
C TRP A 95 5.11 19.32 22.28
N GLU A 96 5.35 19.52 23.57
CA GLU A 96 4.57 20.43 24.42
C GLU A 96 4.62 21.89 23.94
N THR A 97 5.57 22.24 23.06
CA THR A 97 5.71 23.58 22.47
C THR A 97 5.18 23.69 21.05
N VAL A 98 4.69 22.61 20.46
CA VAL A 98 4.16 22.61 19.09
C VAL A 98 2.82 23.35 19.09
N GLN A 99 2.78 24.47 18.39
CA GLN A 99 1.54 25.22 18.17
C GLN A 99 0.56 24.36 17.35
N PRO A 100 -0.75 24.41 17.66
CA PRO A 100 -1.78 23.82 16.81
C PRO A 100 -1.62 24.28 15.35
N SER A 101 -2.04 23.45 14.39
CA SER A 101 -1.99 23.88 12.99
C SER A 101 -2.85 25.12 12.79
N THR A 102 -2.35 26.07 12.01
CA THR A 102 -3.12 27.23 11.57
C THR A 102 -4.03 26.84 10.39
N ASP A 103 -4.81 27.80 9.91
CA ASP A 103 -5.53 27.72 8.63
C ASP A 103 -4.61 27.49 7.43
N THR A 104 -3.34 27.88 7.54
CA THR A 104 -2.29 27.58 6.55
C THR A 104 -1.70 26.16 6.69
N GLY A 105 -2.21 25.35 7.62
CA GLY A 105 -1.77 23.98 7.84
C GLY A 105 -0.64 23.83 8.88
N PHE A 106 -0.06 22.64 8.93
CA PHE A 106 1.03 22.32 9.86
C PHE A 106 2.37 22.76 9.25
N PRO A 107 3.16 23.62 9.90
CA PRO A 107 4.32 24.25 9.27
C PRO A 107 5.55 23.34 9.16
N HIS A 108 5.51 22.14 9.75
CA HIS A 108 6.64 21.22 9.74
C HIS A 108 6.41 20.09 8.74
N SER A 109 7.47 19.77 7.98
CA SER A 109 7.51 18.55 7.19
C SER A 109 7.54 17.35 8.13
N LEU A 110 6.51 16.52 8.06
CA LEU A 110 6.45 15.25 8.78
C LEU A 110 6.69 14.12 7.80
N GLY A 111 7.61 13.22 8.15
CA GLY A 111 7.72 11.94 7.46
C GLY A 111 6.37 11.22 7.49
N SER A 112 6.02 10.53 6.42
CA SER A 112 4.81 9.69 6.40
C SER A 112 5.08 8.38 5.69
N GLY A 113 4.37 7.34 6.13
CA GLY A 113 4.44 5.98 5.59
C GLY A 113 3.04 5.40 5.41
N GLY A 114 2.94 4.33 4.64
CA GLY A 114 1.75 3.48 4.56
C GLY A 114 2.01 2.13 5.20
N SER A 115 0.97 1.51 5.74
CA SER A 115 1.00 0.12 6.18
C SER A 115 -0.32 -0.57 5.88
N VAL A 116 -0.27 -1.87 5.69
CA VAL A 116 -1.44 -2.74 5.72
C VAL A 116 -1.61 -3.33 7.13
N ILE A 117 -2.85 -3.54 7.54
CA ILE A 117 -3.24 -4.11 8.84
C ILE A 117 -4.35 -5.15 8.64
N ASP A 118 -4.70 -5.86 9.71
CA ASP A 118 -5.76 -6.88 9.72
C ASP A 118 -5.47 -8.09 8.79
N PHE A 119 -4.67 -9.02 9.32
CA PHE A 119 -4.18 -10.19 8.60
C PHE A 119 -5.04 -11.45 8.82
N ASP A 120 -6.25 -11.31 9.37
CA ASP A 120 -7.11 -12.46 9.70
C ASP A 120 -7.57 -13.24 8.45
N TYR A 121 -7.57 -12.58 7.29
CA TYR A 121 -7.86 -13.19 5.98
C TYR A 121 -6.62 -13.56 5.15
N SER A 122 -5.43 -13.32 5.70
CA SER A 122 -4.18 -13.68 5.02
C SER A 122 -4.05 -15.19 4.90
N ARG A 123 -3.44 -15.63 3.79
CA ARG A 123 -3.29 -17.05 3.49
C ARG A 123 -1.98 -17.35 2.76
N PRO A 124 -1.46 -18.58 2.87
CA PRO A 124 -0.34 -19.01 2.05
C PRO A 124 -0.66 -18.87 0.56
N LYS A 125 0.29 -18.39 -0.23
CA LYS A 125 0.19 -18.37 -1.69
C LYS A 125 -0.05 -19.79 -2.23
N HIS A 126 -0.63 -19.92 -3.42
CA HIS A 126 -1.00 -21.20 -4.03
C HIS A 126 -2.09 -21.99 -3.29
N THR A 127 -2.79 -21.35 -2.34
CA THR A 127 -3.96 -21.94 -1.68
C THR A 127 -5.21 -21.72 -2.54
N ILE A 128 -5.73 -22.79 -3.13
CA ILE A 128 -7.02 -22.79 -3.82
C ILE A 128 -8.13 -22.88 -2.78
N SER A 129 -9.11 -21.98 -2.84
CA SER A 129 -10.23 -21.95 -1.91
C SER A 129 -11.56 -21.77 -2.64
N ALA A 130 -12.60 -22.47 -2.17
CA ALA A 130 -13.97 -22.20 -2.59
C ALA A 130 -14.56 -20.96 -1.90
N LYS A 131 -13.95 -20.52 -0.79
CA LYS A 131 -14.30 -19.28 -0.09
C LYS A 131 -13.40 -18.16 -0.60
N THR A 132 -14.00 -17.14 -1.19
CA THR A 132 -13.30 -15.87 -1.45
C THR A 132 -13.33 -15.01 -0.18
N SER A 133 -12.34 -14.13 -0.03
CA SER A 133 -12.36 -13.07 0.98
C SER A 133 -12.04 -11.73 0.34
N GLY A 134 -12.26 -10.68 1.10
CA GLY A 134 -12.13 -9.31 0.66
C GLY A 134 -13.33 -8.48 1.11
N THR A 135 -13.08 -7.20 1.30
CA THR A 135 -14.10 -6.23 1.66
C THR A 135 -14.69 -5.64 0.39
N VAL A 136 -16.00 -5.80 0.18
CA VAL A 136 -16.71 -5.07 -0.89
C VAL A 136 -16.71 -3.57 -0.55
N PRO A 137 -16.37 -2.66 -1.48
CA PRO A 137 -16.16 -2.89 -2.91
C PRO A 137 -14.71 -3.07 -3.37
N TYR A 138 -13.76 -3.13 -2.44
CA TYR A 138 -12.33 -3.21 -2.75
C TYR A 138 -11.91 -4.58 -3.28
N MET A 139 -12.60 -5.65 -2.88
CA MET A 139 -12.41 -7.03 -3.38
C MET A 139 -12.23 -7.07 -4.90
N SER A 140 -11.18 -7.75 -5.38
CA SER A 140 -10.89 -7.97 -6.81
C SER A 140 -12.13 -8.47 -7.59
N ILE A 141 -12.32 -7.98 -8.81
CA ILE A 141 -13.44 -8.34 -9.70
C ILE A 141 -13.52 -9.86 -9.93
N GLU A 142 -12.36 -10.53 -10.05
CA GLU A 142 -12.30 -11.99 -10.23
C GLU A 142 -12.83 -12.73 -8.98
N LEU A 143 -12.65 -12.16 -7.79
CA LEU A 143 -13.06 -12.76 -6.50
C LEU A 143 -14.53 -12.50 -6.12
N MET A 144 -15.20 -11.55 -6.77
CA MET A 144 -16.59 -11.18 -6.42
C MET A 144 -17.62 -12.24 -6.80
N GLU A 145 -17.41 -12.94 -7.91
CA GLU A 145 -18.31 -13.99 -8.40
C GLU A 145 -17.50 -15.14 -9.02
N PRO A 146 -16.77 -15.91 -8.20
CA PRO A 146 -15.93 -17.00 -8.69
C PRO A 146 -16.80 -18.12 -9.25
N LEU A 147 -16.56 -18.53 -10.50
CA LEU A 147 -17.26 -19.67 -11.11
C LEU A 147 -16.77 -21.03 -10.56
N GLN A 148 -15.54 -21.06 -10.07
CA GLN A 148 -14.86 -22.23 -9.53
C GLN A 148 -13.99 -21.81 -8.34
N PRO A 149 -13.62 -22.74 -7.45
CA PRO A 149 -12.58 -22.48 -6.46
C PRO A 149 -11.34 -21.91 -7.15
N LEU A 150 -10.80 -20.82 -6.61
CA LEU A 150 -9.70 -20.10 -7.23
C LEU A 150 -8.65 -19.72 -6.19
N GLU A 151 -7.44 -19.49 -6.67
CA GLU A 151 -6.31 -19.06 -5.85
C GLU A 151 -6.37 -17.54 -5.66
N HIS A 152 -6.31 -17.07 -4.41
CA HIS A 152 -6.04 -15.66 -4.14
C HIS A 152 -4.57 -15.37 -4.42
N ARG A 153 -4.28 -14.45 -5.34
CA ARG A 153 -2.92 -14.13 -5.78
C ARG A 153 -2.54 -12.70 -5.41
N LEU A 154 -1.25 -12.37 -5.54
CA LEU A 154 -0.74 -11.03 -5.30
C LEU A 154 -1.43 -9.99 -6.21
N GLU A 155 -1.80 -10.36 -7.44
CA GLU A 155 -2.48 -9.43 -8.35
C GLU A 155 -3.85 -9.01 -7.82
N HIS A 156 -4.53 -9.85 -7.04
CA HIS A 156 -5.81 -9.50 -6.41
C HIS A 156 -5.64 -8.45 -5.30
N ASP A 157 -4.54 -8.53 -4.54
CA ASP A 157 -4.21 -7.52 -3.54
C ASP A 157 -3.81 -6.19 -4.20
N LEU A 158 -3.05 -6.23 -5.31
CA LEU A 158 -2.70 -5.03 -6.08
C LEU A 158 -3.93 -4.37 -6.74
N GLU A 159 -4.87 -5.16 -7.27
CA GLU A 159 -6.15 -4.65 -7.76
C GLU A 159 -6.92 -3.97 -6.62
N SER A 160 -6.94 -4.56 -5.43
CA SER A 160 -7.62 -3.98 -4.27
C SER A 160 -6.96 -2.66 -3.83
N VAL A 161 -5.62 -2.54 -3.89
CA VAL A 161 -4.89 -1.26 -3.69
C VAL A 161 -5.32 -0.22 -4.73
N LEU A 162 -5.43 -0.60 -6.01
CA LEU A 162 -5.95 0.29 -7.05
C LEU A 162 -7.36 0.80 -6.69
N MET A 163 -8.25 -0.08 -6.19
CA MET A 163 -9.60 0.35 -5.79
C MET A 163 -9.61 1.34 -4.63
N VAL A 164 -8.70 1.18 -3.67
CA VAL A 164 -8.53 2.15 -2.59
C VAL A 164 -8.05 3.50 -3.13
N ILE A 165 -7.08 3.50 -4.04
CA ILE A 165 -6.59 4.72 -4.69
C ILE A 165 -7.70 5.42 -5.47
N LEU A 166 -8.45 4.67 -6.30
CA LEU A 166 -9.59 5.20 -7.05
C LEU A 166 -10.66 5.74 -6.10
N HIS A 167 -10.93 5.07 -4.98
CA HIS A 167 -11.86 5.59 -3.99
C HIS A 167 -11.42 6.95 -3.46
N ILE A 168 -10.18 7.09 -3.02
CA ILE A 168 -9.66 8.35 -2.47
C ILE A 168 -9.68 9.46 -3.52
N ALA A 169 -9.25 9.16 -4.76
CA ALA A 169 -9.20 10.10 -5.86
C ALA A 169 -10.57 10.61 -6.30
N ARG A 170 -11.63 9.83 -6.01
CA ARG A 170 -13.02 10.16 -6.33
C ARG A 170 -13.75 10.85 -5.20
N PHE A 171 -13.43 10.50 -3.95
CA PHE A 171 -14.20 10.95 -2.79
C PHE A 171 -13.61 12.17 -2.10
N THR A 172 -12.28 12.37 -2.18
CA THR A 172 -11.60 13.43 -1.42
C THR A 172 -11.26 14.61 -2.32
N CYS A 173 -11.67 15.83 -1.93
CA CYS A 173 -11.34 17.08 -2.62
C CYS A 173 -9.94 17.61 -2.23
N GLY A 174 -9.05 16.72 -1.77
CA GLY A 174 -7.78 17.08 -1.16
C GLY A 174 -7.89 17.51 0.32
N PRO A 175 -6.78 17.98 0.91
CA PRO A 175 -6.65 18.21 2.35
C PRO A 175 -7.46 19.41 2.86
N THR A 176 -7.78 20.38 2.01
CA THR A 176 -8.53 21.59 2.38
C THR A 176 -10.06 21.36 2.38
N GLY A 177 -10.53 20.29 1.74
CA GLY A 177 -11.91 19.82 1.87
C GLY A 177 -12.99 20.76 1.37
N ASP A 178 -12.72 21.61 0.36
CA ASP A 178 -13.74 22.49 -0.21
C ASP A 178 -14.75 21.69 -1.07
N ALA A 179 -15.71 21.08 -0.39
CA ALA A 179 -16.70 20.18 -0.98
C ALA A 179 -17.76 20.91 -1.84
N ILE A 180 -17.84 22.24 -1.78
CA ILE A 180 -19.00 22.98 -2.30
C ILE A 180 -19.07 22.94 -3.83
N ASN A 181 -17.94 22.74 -4.52
CA ASN A 181 -17.87 22.81 -5.99
C ASN A 181 -17.32 21.56 -6.70
N GLU A 182 -16.81 20.56 -5.99
CA GLU A 182 -16.02 19.48 -6.62
C GLU A 182 -16.78 18.14 -6.81
N VAL A 183 -17.94 17.92 -6.17
CA VAL A 183 -18.66 16.64 -6.30
C VAL A 183 -19.46 16.60 -7.61
N LYS A 184 -18.82 16.09 -8.66
CA LYS A 184 -19.44 15.77 -9.96
C LYS A 184 -20.58 14.76 -9.80
N SER A 185 -21.72 15.02 -10.42
CA SER A 185 -22.88 14.11 -10.40
C SER A 185 -22.60 12.74 -11.04
N SER A 186 -21.50 12.61 -11.79
CA SER A 186 -20.97 11.35 -12.32
C SER A 186 -20.31 10.45 -11.25
N PHE A 187 -20.17 10.90 -9.99
CA PHE A 187 -19.60 10.13 -8.90
C PHE A 187 -20.58 9.08 -8.34
N ASN A 188 -20.70 7.95 -9.05
CA ASN A 188 -21.49 6.81 -8.59
C ASN A 188 -20.69 5.79 -7.76
N ILE A 189 -19.52 6.14 -7.23
CA ILE A 189 -18.80 5.25 -6.30
C ILE A 189 -19.64 4.93 -5.05
N SER A 190 -20.57 5.80 -4.68
CA SER A 190 -21.56 5.55 -3.64
C SER A 190 -22.38 4.28 -3.92
N LEU A 191 -22.68 3.96 -5.18
CA LEU A 191 -23.37 2.73 -5.55
C LEU A 191 -22.57 1.50 -5.16
N TRP A 192 -21.23 1.58 -5.13
CA TRP A 192 -20.40 0.46 -4.72
C TRP A 192 -20.61 0.07 -3.25
N HIS A 193 -21.00 1.03 -2.40
CA HIS A 193 -21.17 0.84 -0.96
C HIS A 193 -22.62 0.57 -0.55
N HIS A 194 -23.58 1.00 -1.36
CA HIS A 194 -25.01 0.90 -1.04
C HIS A 194 -25.74 -0.21 -1.81
N GLU A 195 -25.09 -0.83 -2.80
CA GLU A 195 -25.65 -1.93 -3.57
C GLU A 195 -25.48 -3.27 -2.82
N PRO A 196 -26.58 -3.92 -2.39
CA PRO A 196 -26.50 -5.17 -1.65
C PRO A 196 -26.12 -6.39 -2.51
N VAL A 197 -26.31 -6.32 -3.83
CA VAL A 197 -26.03 -7.45 -4.72
C VAL A 197 -24.60 -7.36 -5.25
N VAL A 198 -23.73 -8.28 -4.81
CA VAL A 198 -22.31 -8.32 -5.20
C VAL A 198 -22.11 -8.30 -6.72
N GLY A 199 -22.92 -9.03 -7.48
CA GLY A 199 -22.86 -9.02 -8.95
C GLY A 199 -23.29 -7.70 -9.62
N LEU A 200 -24.08 -6.86 -8.94
CA LEU A 200 -24.34 -5.48 -9.37
C LEU A 200 -23.17 -4.57 -9.03
N VAL A 201 -22.58 -4.69 -7.84
CA VAL A 201 -21.34 -3.96 -7.47
C VAL A 201 -20.23 -4.26 -8.47
N LYS A 202 -20.04 -5.53 -8.84
CA LYS A 202 -19.06 -5.96 -9.84
C LYS A 202 -19.27 -5.24 -11.18
N ARG A 203 -20.48 -5.27 -11.73
CA ARG A 203 -20.80 -4.60 -13.01
C ARG A 203 -20.61 -3.08 -12.95
N ASN A 204 -21.02 -2.45 -11.85
CA ASN A 204 -20.83 -1.02 -11.65
C ASN A 204 -19.35 -0.65 -11.57
N LYS A 205 -18.55 -1.49 -10.89
CA LYS A 205 -17.10 -1.33 -10.78
C LYS A 205 -16.41 -1.48 -12.14
N GLU A 206 -16.77 -2.50 -12.91
CA GLU A 206 -16.27 -2.69 -14.29
C GLU A 206 -16.56 -1.49 -15.19
N ALA A 207 -17.80 -0.98 -15.16
CA ALA A 207 -18.20 0.19 -15.92
C ALA A 207 -17.42 1.45 -15.49
N ASP A 208 -17.34 1.71 -14.18
CA ASP A 208 -16.61 2.85 -13.64
C ASP A 208 -15.12 2.82 -13.98
N ILE A 209 -14.45 1.66 -13.90
CA ILE A 209 -13.03 1.53 -14.25
C ILE A 209 -12.82 1.85 -15.74
N PHE A 210 -13.70 1.35 -16.60
CA PHE A 210 -13.66 1.66 -18.03
C PHE A 210 -13.85 3.17 -18.28
N ASP A 211 -14.83 3.77 -17.62
CA ASP A 211 -15.14 5.19 -17.78
C ASP A 211 -14.01 6.10 -17.26
N ILE A 212 -13.39 5.74 -16.13
CA ILE A 212 -12.19 6.42 -15.60
C ILE A 212 -11.02 6.28 -16.58
N HIS A 213 -10.84 5.10 -17.18
CA HIS A 213 -9.77 4.88 -18.16
C HIS A 213 -9.96 5.77 -19.41
N GLU A 214 -11.18 5.88 -19.93
CA GLU A 214 -11.46 6.69 -21.13
C GLU A 214 -11.40 8.20 -20.86
N ASN A 215 -11.85 8.64 -19.68
CA ASN A 215 -11.93 10.07 -19.38
C ASN A 215 -11.73 10.38 -17.88
N PRO A 216 -10.50 10.24 -17.35
CA PRO A 216 -10.25 10.29 -15.90
C PRO A 216 -10.67 11.63 -15.30
N THR A 217 -10.52 12.74 -16.03
CA THR A 217 -10.87 14.08 -15.55
C THR A 217 -12.36 14.26 -15.31
N ASN A 218 -13.23 13.43 -15.87
CA ASN A 218 -14.67 13.46 -15.57
C ASN A 218 -15.04 12.67 -14.31
N PHE A 219 -14.15 11.80 -13.86
CA PHE A 219 -14.41 10.84 -12.80
C PHE A 219 -13.52 11.01 -11.59
N ILE A 220 -12.54 11.91 -11.58
CA ILE A 220 -11.75 12.27 -10.39
C ILE A 220 -11.96 13.75 -10.03
N THR A 221 -11.68 14.10 -8.78
CA THR A 221 -11.82 15.49 -8.32
C THR A 221 -10.69 16.37 -8.88
N GLU A 222 -10.87 17.70 -8.83
CA GLU A 222 -9.89 18.61 -9.41
C GLU A 222 -8.52 18.50 -8.76
N TYR A 223 -8.50 18.31 -7.44
CA TYR A 223 -7.27 18.06 -6.68
C TYR A 223 -6.43 16.89 -7.24
N TRP A 224 -7.07 15.82 -7.73
CA TRP A 224 -6.40 14.63 -8.23
C TRP A 224 -6.16 14.64 -9.75
N ASN A 225 -6.68 15.63 -10.49
CA ASN A 225 -6.47 15.76 -11.93
C ASN A 225 -4.99 15.65 -12.37
N PRO A 226 -4.02 16.28 -11.67
CA PRO A 226 -2.62 16.22 -12.09
C PRO A 226 -2.02 14.80 -12.13
N ILE A 227 -2.61 13.84 -11.42
CA ILE A 227 -2.15 12.45 -11.44
C ILE A 227 -3.05 11.53 -12.28
N GLY A 228 -4.06 12.07 -12.98
CA GLY A 228 -5.05 11.27 -13.71
C GLY A 228 -4.45 10.32 -14.75
N HIS A 229 -3.40 10.73 -15.47
CA HIS A 229 -2.73 9.84 -16.43
C HIS A 229 -1.94 8.71 -15.75
N TYR A 230 -1.50 8.88 -14.51
CA TYR A 230 -0.90 7.77 -13.75
C TYR A 230 -1.95 6.79 -13.25
N LEU A 231 -3.18 7.25 -12.94
CA LEU A 231 -4.30 6.34 -12.66
C LEU A 231 -4.62 5.47 -13.87
N ILE A 232 -4.63 6.05 -15.09
CA ILE A 232 -4.75 5.28 -16.33
C ILE A 232 -3.65 4.22 -16.42
N LYS A 233 -2.39 4.57 -16.16
CA LYS A 233 -1.27 3.61 -16.20
C LYS A 233 -1.42 2.48 -15.19
N LEU A 234 -1.94 2.76 -13.99
CA LEU A 234 -2.25 1.70 -13.01
C LEU A 234 -3.39 0.80 -13.50
N ILE A 235 -4.42 1.37 -14.11
CA ILE A 235 -5.53 0.60 -14.71
C ILE A 235 -5.01 -0.27 -15.86
N ASP A 236 -4.19 0.27 -16.77
CA ASP A 236 -3.57 -0.49 -17.86
C ASP A 236 -2.69 -1.63 -17.33
N LEU A 237 -2.00 -1.41 -16.20
CA LEU A 237 -1.17 -2.42 -15.57
C LEU A 237 -2.00 -3.59 -15.00
N ILE A 238 -3.10 -3.28 -14.32
CA ILE A 238 -4.00 -4.28 -13.73
C ILE A 238 -4.88 -4.94 -14.81
N TYR A 239 -5.34 -4.20 -15.81
CA TYR A 239 -6.25 -4.66 -16.86
C TYR A 239 -5.69 -4.32 -18.26
N PRO A 240 -4.68 -5.04 -18.75
CA PRO A 240 -4.06 -4.74 -20.05
C PRO A 240 -5.03 -4.83 -21.25
N GLY A 241 -6.17 -5.53 -21.08
CA GLY A 241 -7.24 -5.65 -22.06
C GLY A 241 -8.39 -4.65 -21.90
N ILE A 242 -8.26 -3.63 -21.05
CA ILE A 242 -9.35 -2.69 -20.71
C ILE A 242 -9.95 -2.00 -21.94
N ARG A 243 -9.12 -1.67 -22.94
CA ARG A 243 -9.55 -1.04 -24.21
C ARG A 243 -10.45 -1.94 -25.05
N GLN A 244 -10.30 -3.25 -24.91
CA GLN A 244 -11.17 -4.25 -25.54
C GLN A 244 -12.33 -4.65 -24.63
N ARG A 245 -12.54 -3.93 -23.51
CA ARG A 245 -13.51 -4.23 -22.45
C ARG A 245 -13.30 -5.62 -21.83
N VAL A 246 -12.05 -6.07 -21.78
CA VAL A 246 -11.67 -7.34 -21.13
C VAL A 246 -11.12 -7.03 -19.74
N MET A 247 -11.92 -7.35 -18.72
CA MET A 247 -11.62 -7.14 -17.30
C MET A 247 -10.89 -8.35 -16.69
N ALA A 248 -9.87 -8.85 -17.39
CA ALA A 248 -9.01 -9.90 -16.86
C ALA A 248 -7.79 -9.26 -16.20
N ALA A 249 -7.50 -9.64 -14.95
CA ALA A 249 -6.30 -9.19 -14.26
C ALA A 249 -5.05 -9.65 -15.05
N GLY A 250 -4.19 -8.70 -15.39
CA GLY A 250 -2.92 -8.93 -16.06
C GLY A 250 -1.82 -9.38 -15.08
N PRO A 251 -0.59 -9.64 -15.59
CA PRO A 251 0.56 -10.03 -14.78
C PRO A 251 1.19 -8.83 -14.07
N ALA A 252 0.38 -8.03 -13.36
CA ALA A 252 0.85 -6.86 -12.65
C ALA A 252 1.84 -7.27 -11.56
N THR A 253 3.02 -6.64 -11.53
CA THR A 253 4.03 -6.88 -10.49
C THR A 253 4.10 -5.72 -9.51
N CYS A 254 4.55 -5.99 -8.27
CA CYS A 254 4.80 -4.93 -7.28
C CYS A 254 5.77 -3.88 -7.82
N LYS A 255 6.86 -4.32 -8.48
CA LYS A 255 7.83 -3.42 -9.12
C LYS A 255 7.18 -2.45 -10.11
N SER A 256 6.46 -2.96 -11.11
CA SER A 256 5.81 -2.10 -12.12
C SER A 256 4.75 -1.19 -11.51
N PHE A 257 4.02 -1.66 -10.50
CA PHE A 257 3.02 -0.86 -9.80
C PHE A 257 3.70 0.30 -9.03
N LYS A 258 4.79 0.01 -8.31
CA LYS A 258 5.59 1.00 -7.59
C LYS A 258 6.20 2.05 -8.52
N GLU A 259 6.73 1.64 -9.67
CA GLU A 259 7.30 2.58 -10.65
C GLU A 259 6.27 3.64 -11.07
N VAL A 260 5.01 3.24 -11.29
CA VAL A 260 3.92 4.19 -11.60
C VAL A 260 3.61 5.10 -10.42
N LEU A 261 3.54 4.55 -9.20
CA LEU A 261 3.28 5.35 -7.99
C LEU A 261 4.39 6.37 -7.68
N VAL A 262 5.65 5.97 -7.83
CA VAL A 262 6.82 6.85 -7.66
C VAL A 262 6.76 7.98 -8.67
N ALA A 263 6.53 7.66 -9.94
CA ALA A 263 6.42 8.67 -10.99
C ALA A 263 5.25 9.63 -10.75
N ALA A 264 4.12 9.16 -10.22
CA ALA A 264 2.98 9.99 -9.85
C ALA A 264 3.31 10.95 -8.70
N ARG A 265 3.96 10.45 -7.64
CA ARG A 265 4.44 11.26 -6.51
C ARG A 265 5.39 12.34 -6.98
N ASP A 266 6.41 11.97 -7.73
CA ASP A 266 7.47 12.90 -8.16
C ASP A 266 6.89 14.01 -9.05
N HIS A 267 5.97 13.65 -9.95
CA HIS A 267 5.25 14.63 -10.76
C HIS A 267 4.42 15.60 -9.91
N TYR A 268 3.67 15.09 -8.92
CA TYR A 268 2.89 15.92 -8.03
C TYR A 268 3.77 16.89 -7.21
N CYS A 269 4.91 16.41 -6.71
CA CYS A 269 5.88 17.24 -5.98
C CYS A 269 6.47 18.35 -6.86
N GLN A 270 6.79 18.06 -8.12
CA GLN A 270 7.29 19.07 -9.06
C GLN A 270 6.28 20.19 -9.31
N LEU A 271 4.99 19.87 -9.46
CA LEU A 271 3.95 20.88 -9.67
C LEU A 271 3.80 21.83 -8.47
N ARG A 272 3.91 21.31 -7.25
CA ARG A 272 3.86 22.12 -6.02
C ARG A 272 5.01 23.11 -5.93
N SER A 273 6.22 22.68 -6.30
CA SER A 273 7.41 23.55 -6.26
C SER A 273 7.39 24.73 -7.22
N ILE A 274 6.47 24.74 -8.19
CA ILE A 274 6.30 25.86 -9.13
C ILE A 274 5.40 26.96 -8.54
N HIS A 275 4.55 26.60 -7.57
CA HIS A 275 3.53 27.49 -7.00
C HIS A 275 3.91 28.08 -5.64
N GLU A 276 5.03 27.64 -5.06
CA GLU A 276 5.65 28.19 -3.84
C GLU A 276 6.81 29.12 -4.20
#